data_AF-A0A9W6X2B5-F1
#
_entry.id   AF-A0A9W6X2B5-F1
#
_cell.length_a   1.000
_cell.length_b   1.000
_cell.length_c   1.000
_cell.angle_alpha   90.00
_cell.angle_beta   90.00
_cell.angle_gamma   90.00
#
_symmetry.space_group_name_H-M   'P 1'
#
loop_
_entity.id
_entity.type
_entity.pdbx_description
1 polymer ?
#
loop_
_entity_poly.entity_id
_entity_poly.type
_entity_poly.pdbx_seq_one_letter_code
_entity_poly.pdbx_strand_id
1 'polypeptide(L)'
;MPIAVYPPLPPFAGHNLQLQETTTRTAVIQGGEARRQVEALAYHAAAAQQRTAEQLGQVQQQQDRLAAKTSEYLQAQHERQSALLEQQQEMRRQMEEHRQYLEEQYRLLKATEEAVGLPGKRLESLAEAVQPHLQARWGAFAQGAAPSADSRPANDPPAVTVAAGTNLPVPPIYRGSSKKEKRKFMDSYVIHTRRIQALNQGTQAKFFVMPLSTCIEQGTMVRICGFEMFKDEQDVTEAEWRNYFLSARLPDNTAFKTLEIEVKSLCMDTNLQDAESRLSRLIADFYEVVDRLNMEDFDGGVAAAGFQERCEGSA
;
A
#
# COMPACT_ATOMS: atom_id res chain seq x y z
N MET A 1 -22.97 20.16 -25.34
CA MET A 1 -24.02 20.13 -26.38
C MET A 1 -25.04 21.21 -26.04
N PRO A 2 -25.30 22.22 -26.90
CA PRO A 2 -26.27 23.26 -26.58
C PRO A 2 -27.70 22.71 -26.70
N ILE A 3 -28.54 23.03 -25.71
CA ILE A 3 -29.94 22.64 -25.62
C ILE A 3 -30.73 23.49 -26.63
N ALA A 4 -31.35 22.83 -27.62
CA ALA A 4 -32.28 23.48 -28.53
C ALA A 4 -33.59 23.77 -27.77
N VAL A 5 -33.83 25.05 -27.48
CA VAL A 5 -35.10 25.54 -26.93
C VAL A 5 -36.07 25.67 -28.10
N TYR A 6 -37.05 24.78 -28.17
CA TYR A 6 -38.15 24.90 -29.13
C TYR A 6 -39.18 25.93 -28.66
N PRO A 7 -39.74 26.75 -29.56
CA PRO A 7 -40.79 27.69 -29.23
C PRO A 7 -42.11 26.95 -28.87
N PRO A 8 -42.98 27.56 -28.04
CA PRO A 8 -44.24 26.94 -27.64
C PRO A 8 -45.19 26.83 -28.85
N LEU A 9 -45.88 25.70 -28.94
CA LEU A 9 -46.92 25.46 -29.94
C LEU A 9 -48.06 26.49 -29.80
N PRO A 10 -48.62 26.99 -30.91
CA PRO A 10 -49.75 27.92 -30.85
C PRO A 10 -50.99 27.24 -30.23
N PRO A 11 -51.84 27.99 -29.52
CA PRO A 11 -53.03 27.43 -28.91
C PRO A 11 -53.99 26.91 -29.98
N PHE A 12 -54.52 25.71 -29.75
CA PHE A 12 -55.56 25.11 -30.58
C PHE A 12 -56.73 26.10 -30.74
N ALA A 13 -56.92 26.60 -31.96
CA ALA A 13 -58.14 27.31 -32.32
C ALA A 13 -59.28 26.29 -32.35
N GLY A 14 -60.10 26.29 -31.31
CA GLY A 14 -61.36 25.55 -31.27
C GLY A 14 -62.23 25.98 -32.45
N HIS A 15 -62.30 25.14 -33.47
CA HIS A 15 -63.27 25.30 -34.53
C HIS A 15 -64.62 24.97 -33.92
N ASN A 16 -65.46 26.00 -33.76
CA ASN A 16 -66.87 25.87 -33.44
C ASN A 16 -67.51 24.89 -34.44
N LEU A 17 -67.84 23.68 -33.97
CA LEU A 17 -68.76 22.78 -34.65
C LEU A 17 -70.15 23.43 -34.60
N GLN A 18 -70.43 24.28 -35.58
CA GLN A 18 -71.79 24.73 -35.84
C GLN A 18 -72.55 23.52 -36.36
N LEU A 19 -73.33 22.88 -35.48
CA LEU A 19 -74.27 21.83 -35.84
C LEU A 19 -75.32 22.45 -36.77
N GLN A 20 -75.12 22.29 -38.08
CA GLN A 20 -76.13 22.65 -39.06
C GLN A 20 -77.20 21.55 -39.01
N GLU A 21 -78.29 21.87 -38.32
CA GLU A 21 -79.47 21.02 -38.19
C GLU A 21 -80.14 20.88 -39.57
N THR A 22 -79.71 19.87 -40.35
CA THR A 22 -80.31 19.53 -41.63
C THR A 22 -81.64 18.82 -41.37
N THR A 23 -82.71 19.62 -41.39
CA THR A 23 -84.09 19.11 -41.43
C THR A 23 -84.25 18.17 -42.62
N THR A 24 -84.32 16.87 -42.33
CA THR A 24 -84.51 15.83 -43.34
C THR A 24 -85.97 15.86 -43.81
N ARG A 25 -86.22 16.47 -44.97
CA ARG A 25 -87.52 16.42 -45.62
C ARG A 25 -87.65 15.06 -46.31
N THR A 26 -88.42 14.16 -45.72
CA THR A 26 -88.66 12.81 -46.26
C THR A 26 -89.51 12.90 -47.52
N ALA A 27 -88.88 12.85 -48.69
CA ALA A 27 -89.55 12.57 -49.95
C ALA A 27 -89.72 11.04 -50.08
N VAL A 28 -90.97 10.57 -50.07
CA VAL A 28 -91.30 9.16 -50.33
C VAL A 28 -91.13 8.91 -51.82
N ILE A 29 -89.95 8.42 -52.22
CA ILE A 29 -89.68 7.98 -53.59
C ILE A 29 -90.00 6.48 -53.66
N GLN A 30 -91.12 6.15 -54.30
CA GLN A 30 -91.44 4.78 -54.70
C GLN A 30 -90.57 4.38 -55.88
N GLY A 31 -89.51 3.61 -55.62
CA GLY A 31 -88.69 2.97 -56.65
C GLY A 31 -87.79 1.90 -56.05
N GLY A 32 -88.01 0.62 -56.39
CA GLY A 32 -87.27 -0.53 -55.85
C GLY A 32 -85.77 -0.56 -56.20
N GLU A 33 -85.30 0.31 -57.09
CA GLU A 33 -83.88 0.54 -57.38
C GLU A 33 -83.22 1.50 -56.39
N ALA A 34 -83.88 2.63 -56.08
CA ALA A 34 -83.36 3.60 -55.12
C ALA A 34 -83.19 3.00 -53.71
N ARG A 35 -84.14 2.15 -53.28
CA ARG A 35 -84.04 1.44 -52.01
C ARG A 35 -82.85 0.46 -51.97
N ARG A 36 -82.62 -0.28 -53.06
CA ARG A 36 -81.46 -1.18 -53.19
C ARG A 36 -80.13 -0.43 -53.22
N GLN A 37 -80.09 0.75 -53.84
CA GLN A 37 -78.90 1.61 -53.84
C GLN A 37 -78.59 2.17 -52.44
N VAL A 38 -79.61 2.60 -51.69
CA VAL A 38 -79.44 3.06 -50.31
C VAL A 38 -78.95 1.93 -49.41
N GLU A 39 -79.51 0.72 -49.54
CA GLU A 39 -79.06 -0.46 -48.79
C GLU A 39 -77.60 -0.83 -49.16
N ALA A 40 -77.23 -0.82 -50.44
CA ALA A 40 -75.86 -1.05 -50.88
C ALA A 40 -74.87 -0.01 -50.32
N LEU A 41 -75.25 1.28 -50.32
CA LEU A 41 -74.45 2.35 -49.73
C LEU A 41 -74.32 2.18 -48.20
N ALA A 42 -75.39 1.79 -47.51
CA ALA A 42 -75.35 1.52 -46.07
C ALA A 42 -74.41 0.35 -45.73
N TYR A 43 -74.46 -0.74 -46.50
CA TYR A 43 -73.52 -1.86 -46.36
C TYR A 43 -72.07 -1.44 -46.60
N HIS A 44 -71.80 -0.65 -47.64
CA HIS A 44 -70.46 -0.12 -47.91
C HIS A 44 -69.97 0.83 -46.82
N ALA A 45 -70.84 1.69 -46.29
CA ALA A 45 -70.52 2.60 -45.20
C ALA A 45 -70.21 1.85 -43.89
N ALA A 46 -71.01 0.85 -43.53
CA ALA A 46 -70.77 0.00 -42.36
C ALA A 46 -69.46 -0.78 -42.48
N ALA A 47 -69.20 -1.38 -43.65
CA ALA A 47 -67.95 -2.10 -43.91
C ALA A 47 -66.72 -1.16 -43.90
N ALA A 48 -66.88 0.08 -44.35
CA ALA A 48 -65.83 1.09 -44.27
C ALA A 48 -65.56 1.50 -42.82
N GLN A 49 -66.61 1.80 -42.04
CA GLN A 49 -66.49 2.15 -40.62
C GLN A 49 -65.84 1.04 -39.79
N GLN A 50 -66.20 -0.22 -40.04
CA GLN A 50 -65.60 -1.36 -39.34
C GLN A 50 -64.10 -1.48 -39.65
N ARG A 51 -63.71 -1.33 -40.93
CA ARG A 51 -62.28 -1.28 -41.30
C ARG A 51 -61.56 -0.11 -40.65
N THR A 52 -62.18 1.06 -40.57
CA THR A 52 -61.59 2.23 -39.90
C THR A 52 -61.41 2.01 -38.40
N ALA A 53 -62.39 1.40 -37.73
CA ALA A 53 -62.31 1.08 -36.30
C ALA A 53 -61.21 0.04 -36.00
N GLU A 54 -61.07 -0.99 -36.84
CA GLU A 54 -60.00 -1.98 -36.74
C GLU A 54 -58.61 -1.34 -36.94
N GLN A 55 -58.47 -0.46 -37.94
CA GLN A 55 -57.23 0.29 -38.16
C GLN A 55 -56.89 1.19 -36.97
N LEU A 56 -57.87 1.91 -36.41
CA LEU A 56 -57.67 2.74 -35.22
C LEU A 56 -57.22 1.90 -34.03
N GLY A 57 -57.84 0.73 -33.82
CA GLY A 57 -57.45 -0.20 -32.75
C GLY A 57 -56.03 -0.74 -32.90
N GLN A 58 -55.61 -1.05 -34.14
CA GLN A 58 -54.23 -1.48 -34.42
C GLN A 58 -53.21 -0.37 -34.14
N VAL A 59 -53.50 0.86 -34.56
CA VAL A 59 -52.64 2.02 -34.29
C VAL A 59 -52.55 2.31 -32.80
N GLN A 60 -53.67 2.22 -32.06
CA GLN A 60 -53.68 2.40 -30.61
C GLN A 60 -52.81 1.36 -29.91
N GLN A 61 -52.96 0.07 -30.25
CA GLN A 61 -52.13 -0.99 -29.68
C GLN A 61 -50.64 -0.80 -30.01
N GLN A 62 -50.31 -0.30 -31.19
CA GLN A 62 -48.93 0.03 -31.54
C GLN A 62 -48.40 1.19 -30.70
N GLN A 63 -49.20 2.24 -30.48
CA GLN A 63 -48.83 3.36 -29.61
C GLN A 63 -48.62 2.88 -28.17
N ASP A 64 -49.50 2.05 -27.63
CA ASP A 64 -49.40 1.53 -26.26
C ASP A 64 -48.13 0.66 -26.09
N ARG A 65 -47.82 -0.18 -27.08
CA ARG A 65 -46.57 -0.97 -27.08
C ARG A 65 -45.32 -0.09 -27.14
N LEU A 66 -45.34 0.96 -27.95
CA LEU A 66 -44.25 1.92 -28.03
C LEU A 66 -44.09 2.70 -26.72
N ALA A 67 -45.18 3.16 -26.13
CA ALA A 67 -45.18 3.85 -24.84
C ALA A 67 -44.62 2.94 -23.73
N ALA A 68 -45.07 1.68 -23.66
CA ALA A 68 -44.57 0.70 -22.69
C ALA A 68 -43.06 0.48 -22.83
N LYS A 69 -42.57 0.20 -24.04
CA LYS A 69 -41.13 0.04 -24.29
C LYS A 69 -40.31 1.28 -23.95
N THR A 70 -40.87 2.47 -24.19
CA THR A 70 -40.21 3.73 -23.90
C THR A 70 -40.10 3.94 -22.39
N SER A 71 -41.16 3.62 -21.64
CA SER A 71 -41.17 3.67 -20.18
C SER A 71 -40.17 2.67 -19.57
N GLU A 72 -40.16 1.42 -20.04
CA GLU A 72 -39.22 0.40 -19.58
C GLU A 72 -37.76 0.83 -19.81
N TYR A 73 -37.47 1.40 -20.99
CA TYR A 73 -36.13 1.89 -21.30
C TYR A 73 -35.69 3.02 -20.37
N LEU A 74 -36.56 4.01 -20.14
CA LEU A 74 -36.27 5.14 -19.26
C LEU A 74 -36.10 4.69 -17.80
N GLN A 75 -36.94 3.76 -17.34
CA GLN A 75 -36.83 3.18 -16.00
C GLN A 75 -35.51 2.42 -15.84
N ALA A 76 -35.16 1.54 -16.78
CA ALA A 76 -33.91 0.80 -16.75
C ALA A 76 -32.68 1.71 -16.86
N GLN A 77 -32.80 2.88 -17.47
CA GLN A 77 -31.75 3.89 -17.48
C GLN A 77 -31.61 4.55 -16.10
N HIS A 78 -32.74 4.88 -15.45
CA HIS A 78 -32.74 5.48 -14.12
C HIS A 78 -32.17 4.52 -13.06
N GLU A 79 -32.58 3.26 -13.08
CA GLU A 79 -32.05 2.21 -12.18
C GLU A 79 -30.54 2.01 -12.36
N ARG A 80 -30.04 2.07 -13.60
CA ARG A 80 -28.59 2.02 -13.86
C ARG A 80 -27.86 3.22 -13.29
N GLN A 81 -28.45 4.41 -13.36
CA GLN A 81 -27.86 5.62 -12.80
C GLN A 81 -27.87 5.60 -11.26
N SER A 82 -28.96 5.14 -10.64
CA SER A 82 -29.04 5.01 -9.17
C SER A 82 -28.05 3.98 -8.66
N ALA A 83 -27.95 2.81 -9.30
CA ALA A 83 -27.00 1.77 -8.91
C ALA A 83 -25.54 2.24 -8.97
N LEU A 84 -25.18 3.03 -9.98
CA LEU A 84 -23.84 3.65 -10.08
C LEU A 84 -23.56 4.63 -8.94
N LEU A 85 -24.54 5.44 -8.56
CA LEU A 85 -24.41 6.39 -7.45
C LEU A 85 -24.29 5.66 -6.11
N GLU A 86 -25.11 4.64 -5.88
CA GLU A 86 -25.03 3.79 -4.69
C GLU A 86 -23.67 3.10 -4.59
N GLN A 87 -23.17 2.54 -5.69
CA GLN A 87 -21.83 1.93 -5.74
C GLN A 87 -20.73 2.95 -5.39
N GLN A 88 -20.84 4.17 -5.90
CA GLN A 88 -19.88 5.23 -5.58
C GLN A 88 -19.94 5.63 -4.10
N GLN A 89 -21.14 5.71 -3.52
CA GLN A 89 -21.31 6.03 -2.10
C GLN A 89 -20.73 4.92 -1.21
N GLU A 90 -20.97 3.66 -1.55
CA GLU A 90 -20.43 2.52 -0.82
C GLU A 90 -18.90 2.48 -0.89
N MET A 91 -18.32 2.72 -2.06
CA MET A 91 -16.86 2.84 -2.21
C MET A 91 -16.29 3.95 -1.32
N ARG A 92 -16.95 5.12 -1.27
CA ARG A 92 -16.52 6.22 -0.40
C ARG A 92 -16.61 5.83 1.07
N ARG A 93 -17.69 5.14 1.48
CA ARG A 93 -17.86 4.66 2.85
C ARG A 93 -16.74 3.70 3.25
N GLN A 94 -16.42 2.74 2.39
CA GLN A 94 -15.33 1.78 2.64
C GLN A 94 -13.96 2.47 2.74
N MET A 95 -13.69 3.45 1.87
CA MET A 95 -12.45 4.24 1.93
C MET A 95 -12.35 5.04 3.23
N GLU A 96 -13.47 5.58 3.69
CA GLU A 96 -13.56 6.35 4.93
C GLU A 96 -13.37 5.46 6.17
N GLU A 97 -13.96 4.27 6.18
CA GLU A 97 -13.73 3.26 7.22
C GLU A 97 -12.27 2.81 7.27
N HIS A 98 -11.65 2.57 6.10
CA HIS A 98 -10.22 2.26 6.02
C HIS A 98 -9.33 3.39 6.52
N ARG A 99 -9.68 4.64 6.20
CA ARG A 99 -8.98 5.84 6.68
C ARG A 99 -9.06 5.94 8.20
N GLN A 100 -10.26 5.79 8.77
CA GLN A 100 -10.48 5.85 10.21
C GLN A 100 -9.72 4.73 10.94
N TYR A 101 -9.75 3.51 10.40
CA TYR A 101 -8.96 2.40 10.95
C TYR A 101 -7.46 2.71 10.97
N LEU A 102 -6.89 3.26 9.89
CA LEU A 102 -5.48 3.66 9.86
C LEU A 102 -5.17 4.77 10.87
N GLU A 103 -6.06 5.75 11.01
CA GLU A 103 -5.90 6.85 11.96
C GLU A 103 -5.93 6.36 13.42
N GLU A 104 -6.79 5.38 13.73
CA GLU A 104 -6.82 4.73 15.04
C GLU A 104 -5.53 3.96 15.34
N GLN A 105 -5.04 3.19 14.36
CA GLN A 105 -3.76 2.48 14.49
C GLN A 105 -2.60 3.46 14.71
N TYR A 106 -2.57 4.57 13.98
CA TYR A 106 -1.56 5.60 14.14
C TYR A 106 -1.65 6.31 15.51
N ARG A 107 -2.87 6.57 15.99
CA ARG A 107 -3.10 7.17 17.30
C ARG A 107 -2.59 6.26 18.43
N LEU A 108 -2.86 4.95 18.35
CA LEU A 108 -2.37 3.99 19.32
C LEU A 108 -0.84 3.93 19.31
N LEU A 109 -0.23 3.89 18.12
CA LEU A 109 1.21 3.89 17.95
C LEU A 109 1.86 5.15 18.57
N LYS A 110 1.26 6.32 18.34
CA LYS A 110 1.75 7.58 18.90
C LYS A 110 1.66 7.61 20.43
N ALA A 111 0.59 7.07 21.01
CA ALA A 111 0.46 6.96 22.47
C ALA A 111 1.53 6.01 23.06
N THR A 112 1.85 4.91 22.36
CA THR A 112 2.95 4.03 22.77
C THR A 112 4.31 4.70 22.63
N GLU A 113 4.55 5.49 21.59
CA GLU A 113 5.77 6.28 21.42
C GLU A 113 5.97 7.29 22.56
N GLU A 114 4.92 8.04 22.91
CA GLU A 114 4.96 9.00 24.02
C GLU A 114 5.21 8.31 25.38
N ALA A 115 4.62 7.13 25.60
CA ALA A 115 4.84 6.33 26.80
C ALA A 115 6.27 5.77 26.89
N VAL A 116 6.89 5.41 25.76
CA VAL A 116 8.28 4.91 25.68
C VAL A 116 9.30 6.07 25.72
N GLY A 117 8.94 7.25 25.24
CA GLY A 117 9.78 8.45 25.31
C GLY A 117 10.03 8.95 26.74
N LEU A 118 9.13 8.64 27.70
CA LEU A 118 9.31 8.95 29.13
C LEU A 118 10.49 8.18 29.75
N PRO A 119 10.60 6.84 29.58
CA PRO A 119 11.81 6.08 29.87
C PRO A 119 13.06 6.58 29.15
N GLY A 120 12.96 6.94 27.87
CA GLY A 120 14.10 7.44 27.07
C GLY A 120 14.74 8.70 27.66
N LYS A 121 13.91 9.69 28.02
CA LYS A 121 14.38 10.93 28.69
C LYS A 121 15.03 10.67 30.05
N ARG A 122 14.56 9.65 30.78
CA ARG A 122 15.16 9.23 32.06
C ARG A 122 16.51 8.54 31.85
N LEU A 123 16.66 7.76 30.78
CA LEU A 123 17.93 7.14 30.37
C LEU A 123 18.96 8.17 29.91
N GLU A 124 18.54 9.17 29.14
CA GLU A 124 19.39 10.29 28.71
C GLU A 124 19.88 11.13 29.90
N SER A 125 18.99 11.43 30.86
CA SER A 125 19.36 12.12 32.10
C SER A 125 20.34 11.32 32.96
N LEU A 126 20.19 9.99 33.03
CA LEU A 126 21.14 9.11 33.71
C LEU A 126 22.48 9.02 32.96
N ALA A 127 22.46 9.01 31.62
CA ALA A 127 23.67 9.02 30.80
C ALA A 127 24.47 10.32 31.00
N GLU A 128 23.81 11.49 31.02
CA GLU A 128 24.43 12.78 31.33
C GLU A 128 25.01 12.82 32.75
N ALA A 129 24.33 12.23 33.73
CA ALA A 129 24.81 12.17 35.12
C ALA A 129 26.06 11.29 35.28
N VAL A 130 26.23 10.26 34.45
CA VAL A 130 27.37 9.33 34.49
C VAL A 130 28.52 9.78 33.55
N GLN A 131 28.25 10.70 32.62
CA GLN A 131 29.19 11.21 31.62
C GLN A 131 30.51 11.78 32.22
N PRO A 132 30.51 12.55 33.33
CA PRO A 132 31.75 13.03 33.95
C PRO A 132 32.62 11.88 34.48
N HIS A 133 31.98 10.82 34.96
CA HIS A 133 32.66 9.65 35.54
C HIS A 133 33.27 8.74 34.45
N LEU A 134 32.58 8.62 33.31
CA LEU A 134 33.10 7.96 32.11
C LEU A 134 34.28 8.73 31.50
N GLN A 135 34.22 10.06 31.44
CA GLN A 135 35.30 10.89 30.89
C GLN A 135 36.57 10.86 31.77
N ALA A 136 36.41 10.77 33.10
CA ALA A 136 37.53 10.59 34.03
C ALA A 136 38.21 9.21 33.91
N ARG A 137 37.46 8.16 33.55
CA ARG A 137 37.97 6.80 33.39
C ARG A 137 38.68 6.56 32.06
N TRP A 138 38.28 7.25 31.00
CA TRP A 138 38.78 7.03 29.62
C TRP A 138 39.58 8.21 29.04
N GLY A 139 39.66 9.36 29.72
CA GLY A 139 40.37 10.56 29.26
C GLY A 139 41.88 10.41 29.09
N ALA A 140 42.50 9.37 29.66
CA ALA A 140 43.94 9.12 29.54
C ALA A 140 44.39 8.67 28.13
N PHE A 141 43.46 8.24 27.26
CA PHE A 141 43.78 7.81 25.89
C PHE A 141 43.59 8.92 24.83
N ALA A 142 43.05 10.09 25.20
CA ALA A 142 42.87 11.20 24.27
C ALA A 142 44.12 12.13 24.18
N GLN A 143 45.07 12.00 25.10
CA GLN A 143 46.29 12.81 25.14
C GLN A 143 47.51 12.00 24.66
N GLY A 144 47.49 11.63 23.39
CA GLY A 144 48.66 11.15 22.67
C GLY A 144 49.49 12.34 22.17
N ALA A 145 50.61 12.59 22.85
CA ALA A 145 51.72 13.49 22.54
C ALA A 145 51.80 14.11 21.12
N ALA A 146 51.67 15.44 21.04
CA ALA A 146 52.20 16.23 19.93
C ALA A 146 53.53 16.86 20.35
N PRO A 147 54.63 16.70 19.59
CA PRO A 147 55.78 17.59 19.72
C PRO A 147 55.55 18.86 18.89
N SER A 148 55.84 20.01 19.51
CA SER A 148 55.99 21.29 18.82
C SER A 148 57.04 21.20 17.72
N ALA A 149 56.72 21.72 16.54
CA ALA A 149 57.70 22.06 15.52
C ALA A 149 57.36 23.42 14.89
N ASP A 150 58.40 24.23 14.87
CA ASP A 150 58.49 25.64 14.50
C ASP A 150 58.60 25.81 12.96
N SER A 151 58.08 26.95 12.48
CA SER A 151 58.36 27.73 11.24
C SER A 151 58.80 27.13 9.86
N ARG A 152 57.89 27.30 8.87
CA ARG A 152 58.02 27.80 7.44
C ARG A 152 58.78 26.99 6.34
N PRO A 153 58.65 27.31 5.02
CA PRO A 153 57.44 27.46 4.17
C PRO A 153 57.52 26.77 2.76
N ALA A 154 56.35 26.70 2.09
CA ALA A 154 55.99 26.51 0.66
C ALA A 154 57.04 26.19 -0.43
N ASN A 155 56.86 25.05 -1.12
CA ASN A 155 56.49 24.91 -2.55
C ASN A 155 56.80 23.50 -3.03
N ASP A 156 55.77 22.69 -3.32
CA ASP A 156 55.73 21.71 -4.42
C ASP A 156 54.33 21.04 -4.46
N PRO A 157 53.76 20.75 -5.64
CA PRO A 157 52.48 20.04 -5.73
C PRO A 157 52.66 18.60 -5.24
N PRO A 158 51.73 18.04 -4.43
CA PRO A 158 51.93 16.70 -3.90
C PRO A 158 51.87 15.68 -5.03
N ALA A 159 53.02 15.09 -5.32
CA ALA A 159 53.12 13.85 -6.08
C ALA A 159 52.22 12.81 -5.41
N VAL A 160 51.19 12.36 -6.14
CA VAL A 160 50.31 11.27 -5.72
C VAL A 160 51.16 10.03 -5.56
N THR A 161 51.57 9.75 -4.32
CA THR A 161 52.33 8.55 -3.99
C THR A 161 51.30 7.45 -3.76
N VAL A 162 51.08 6.62 -4.78
CA VAL A 162 50.24 5.41 -4.67
C VAL A 162 51.04 4.39 -3.86
N ALA A 163 50.79 4.33 -2.56
CA ALA A 163 51.34 3.30 -1.70
C ALA A 163 50.64 1.96 -2.01
N ALA A 164 51.34 1.07 -2.72
CA ALA A 164 50.90 -0.29 -2.96
C ALA A 164 51.11 -1.15 -1.70
N GLY A 165 50.01 -1.50 -1.03
CA GLY A 165 49.65 -2.90 -0.81
C GLY A 165 50.32 -3.66 0.33
N THR A 166 49.94 -3.38 1.58
CA THR A 166 49.88 -4.42 2.65
C THR A 166 48.82 -4.14 3.72
N ASN A 167 48.34 -2.90 3.90
CA ASN A 167 47.39 -2.53 4.97
C ASN A 167 46.01 -2.03 4.49
N LEU A 168 45.67 -2.18 3.20
CA LEU A 168 44.38 -1.72 2.71
C LEU A 168 43.25 -2.65 3.20
N PRO A 169 42.16 -2.12 3.78
CA PRO A 169 41.00 -2.92 4.15
C PRO A 169 40.48 -3.69 2.94
N VAL A 170 40.42 -5.01 3.06
CA VAL A 170 39.85 -5.86 2.02
C VAL A 170 38.32 -5.72 2.05
N PRO A 171 37.66 -5.45 0.91
CA PRO A 171 36.21 -5.39 0.86
C PRO A 171 35.61 -6.78 1.17
N PRO A 172 34.53 -6.84 1.96
CA PRO A 172 33.85 -8.10 2.19
C PRO A 172 33.17 -8.58 0.90
N ILE A 173 33.07 -9.90 0.71
CA ILE A 173 32.37 -10.51 -0.43
C ILE A 173 31.13 -11.25 0.06
N TYR A 174 29.96 -10.86 -0.43
CA TYR A 174 28.70 -11.52 -0.14
C TYR A 174 28.48 -12.74 -1.04
N ARG A 175 28.17 -13.88 -0.40
CA ARG A 175 27.87 -15.17 -1.05
C ARG A 175 26.61 -15.83 -0.50
N GLY A 176 25.90 -15.12 0.39
CA GLY A 176 24.81 -15.68 1.17
C GLY A 176 23.46 -15.60 0.45
N SER A 177 22.44 -16.09 1.15
CA SER A 177 21.03 -15.95 0.72
C SER A 177 20.10 -15.59 1.88
N SER A 178 20.49 -15.86 3.13
CA SER A 178 19.65 -15.63 4.30
C SER A 178 19.68 -14.17 4.78
N LYS A 179 18.63 -13.74 5.50
CA LYS A 179 18.61 -12.43 6.16
C LYS A 179 19.80 -12.26 7.14
N LYS A 180 20.11 -13.29 7.91
CA LYS A 180 21.26 -13.30 8.84
C LYS A 180 22.59 -13.05 8.13
N GLU A 181 22.81 -13.68 6.98
CA GLU A 181 24.01 -13.42 6.17
C GLU A 181 24.04 -12.01 5.58
N LYS A 182 22.89 -11.49 5.09
CA LYS A 182 22.77 -10.11 4.61
C LYS A 182 23.18 -9.11 5.71
N ARG A 183 22.75 -9.34 6.96
CA ARG A 183 23.12 -8.50 8.11
C ARG A 183 24.62 -8.54 8.39
N LYS A 184 25.20 -9.74 8.56
CA LYS A 184 26.63 -9.93 8.80
C LYS A 184 27.51 -9.28 7.73
N PHE A 185 27.07 -9.37 6.47
CA PHE A 185 27.74 -8.69 5.36
C PHE A 185 27.70 -7.17 5.51
N MET A 186 26.53 -6.59 5.81
CA MET A 186 26.42 -5.14 6.01
C MET A 186 27.26 -4.65 7.19
N ASP A 187 27.32 -5.40 8.28
CA ASP A 187 28.17 -5.05 9.43
C ASP A 187 29.65 -5.03 9.03
N SER A 188 30.07 -6.04 8.27
CA SER A 188 31.43 -6.11 7.71
C SER A 188 31.71 -4.98 6.73
N TYR A 189 30.73 -4.63 5.89
CA TYR A 189 30.85 -3.57 4.89
C TYR A 189 30.97 -2.19 5.55
N VAL A 190 30.18 -1.91 6.59
CA VAL A 190 30.28 -0.67 7.38
C VAL A 190 31.66 -0.55 8.04
N ILE A 191 32.20 -1.65 8.59
CA ILE A 191 33.56 -1.65 9.14
C ILE A 191 34.60 -1.35 8.06
N HIS A 192 34.50 -2.00 6.89
CA HIS A 192 35.37 -1.73 5.75
C HIS A 192 35.33 -0.24 5.34
N THR A 193 34.13 0.31 5.15
CA THR A 193 33.95 1.72 4.79
C THR A 193 34.53 2.68 5.82
N ARG A 194 34.32 2.41 7.12
CA ARG A 194 34.92 3.21 8.21
C ARG A 194 36.44 3.18 8.18
N ARG A 195 37.04 2.01 7.94
CA ARG A 195 38.50 1.88 7.83
C ARG A 195 39.06 2.66 6.63
N ILE A 196 38.40 2.61 5.48
CA ILE A 196 38.78 3.40 4.29
C ILE A 196 38.66 4.91 4.58
N GLN A 197 37.58 5.34 5.24
CA GLN A 197 37.40 6.74 5.63
C GLN A 197 38.49 7.21 6.60
N ALA A 198 38.86 6.39 7.59
CA ALA A 198 39.94 6.70 8.52
C ALA A 198 41.30 6.84 7.82
N LEU A 199 41.61 5.96 6.85
CA LEU A 199 42.84 6.07 6.05
C LEU A 199 42.90 7.36 5.24
N ASN A 200 41.76 7.78 4.67
CA ASN A 200 41.66 9.04 3.94
C ASN A 200 41.88 10.29 4.81
N GLN A 201 41.63 10.19 6.12
CA GLN A 201 41.87 11.29 7.06
C GLN A 201 43.33 11.36 7.51
N GLY A 202 44.00 10.21 7.61
CA GLY A 202 45.37 10.09 8.11
C GLY A 202 46.47 10.12 7.05
N THR A 203 46.13 10.20 5.75
CA THR A 203 47.11 10.16 4.65
C THR A 203 46.73 11.18 3.57
N GLN A 204 47.70 11.74 2.84
CA GLN A 204 47.45 12.56 1.64
C GLN A 204 46.89 11.76 0.44
N ALA A 205 46.74 10.43 0.58
CA ALA A 205 46.20 9.55 -0.43
C ALA A 205 44.68 9.42 -0.32
N LYS A 206 43.99 9.33 -1.45
CA LYS A 206 42.54 9.15 -1.53
C LYS A 206 42.20 7.73 -1.96
N PHE A 207 41.71 6.94 -1.01
CA PHE A 207 41.18 5.60 -1.21
C PHE A 207 39.67 5.66 -1.48
N PHE A 208 39.22 4.87 -2.47
CA PHE A 208 37.81 4.76 -2.82
C PHE A 208 37.14 3.64 -2.03
N VAL A 209 35.88 3.86 -1.66
CA VAL A 209 35.04 2.81 -1.06
C VAL A 209 34.47 1.98 -2.20
N MET A 210 34.67 0.66 -2.14
CA MET A 210 34.11 -0.27 -3.12
C MET A 210 32.58 -0.22 -3.10
N PRO A 211 31.90 -0.05 -4.25
CA PRO A 211 30.43 -0.11 -4.33
C PRO A 211 29.88 -1.47 -3.87
N LEU A 212 28.62 -1.52 -3.43
CA LEU A 212 28.02 -2.76 -2.93
C LEU A 212 27.92 -3.82 -4.03
N SER A 213 27.57 -3.42 -5.27
CA SER A 213 27.52 -4.34 -6.42
C SER A 213 28.83 -5.12 -6.61
N THR A 214 29.98 -4.46 -6.45
CA THR A 214 31.31 -5.06 -6.59
C THR A 214 31.70 -5.98 -5.43
N CYS A 215 30.96 -5.91 -4.32
CA CYS A 215 31.18 -6.70 -3.11
C CYS A 215 30.30 -7.96 -3.10
N ILE A 216 29.68 -8.33 -4.23
CA ILE A 216 28.81 -9.50 -4.36
C ILE A 216 29.46 -10.49 -5.33
N GLU A 217 29.47 -11.77 -4.97
CA GLU A 217 29.92 -12.80 -5.91
C GLU A 217 29.01 -12.84 -7.16
N GLN A 218 29.61 -12.95 -8.35
CA GLN A 218 28.88 -12.92 -9.63
C GLN A 218 27.67 -13.87 -9.66
N GLY A 219 27.83 -15.15 -9.28
CA GLY A 219 26.71 -16.11 -9.26
C GLY A 219 25.61 -15.72 -8.26
N THR A 220 25.98 -15.10 -7.14
CA THR A 220 25.04 -14.57 -6.15
C THR A 220 24.32 -13.32 -6.69
N MET A 221 25.03 -12.44 -7.38
CA MET A 221 24.46 -11.23 -8.01
C MET A 221 23.41 -11.60 -9.05
N VAL A 222 23.73 -12.50 -9.99
CA VAL A 222 22.79 -13.02 -11.00
C VAL A 222 21.52 -13.55 -10.34
N ARG A 223 21.66 -14.35 -9.28
CA ARG A 223 20.54 -14.94 -8.55
C ARG A 223 19.67 -13.87 -7.89
N ILE A 224 20.27 -12.87 -7.24
CA ILE A 224 19.51 -11.80 -6.56
C ILE A 224 18.77 -10.94 -7.58
N CYS A 225 19.47 -10.50 -8.63
CA CYS A 225 18.89 -9.69 -9.70
C CYS A 225 17.70 -10.40 -10.34
N GLY A 226 17.88 -11.67 -10.76
CA GLY A 226 16.86 -12.42 -11.47
C GLY A 226 15.67 -12.88 -10.61
N PHE A 227 15.93 -13.36 -9.38
CA PHE A 227 14.88 -14.03 -8.58
C PHE A 227 14.35 -13.21 -7.40
N GLU A 228 15.08 -12.20 -6.92
CA GLU A 228 14.64 -11.39 -5.76
C GLU A 228 14.27 -9.96 -6.17
N MET A 229 15.03 -9.34 -7.08
CA MET A 229 14.77 -7.96 -7.53
C MET A 229 13.98 -7.87 -8.85
N PHE A 230 13.95 -8.95 -9.63
CA PHE A 230 13.34 -9.03 -10.95
C PHE A 230 13.87 -7.96 -11.92
N LYS A 231 15.19 -7.81 -11.97
CA LYS A 231 15.92 -6.85 -12.81
C LYS A 231 17.15 -7.47 -13.43
N ASP A 232 17.63 -6.88 -14.53
CA ASP A 232 18.96 -7.18 -15.06
C ASP A 232 20.05 -6.56 -14.17
N GLU A 233 21.23 -7.19 -14.14
CA GLU A 233 22.36 -6.75 -13.30
C GLU A 233 22.78 -5.29 -13.53
N GLN A 234 22.62 -4.81 -14.77
CA GLN A 234 22.99 -3.45 -15.17
C GLN A 234 21.97 -2.39 -14.72
N ASP A 235 20.74 -2.81 -14.41
CA ASP A 235 19.63 -1.92 -14.07
C ASP A 235 19.48 -1.71 -12.56
N VAL A 236 20.23 -2.45 -11.74
CA VAL A 236 20.20 -2.33 -10.28
C VAL A 236 21.16 -1.24 -9.82
N THR A 237 20.60 -0.18 -9.25
CA THR A 237 21.37 0.95 -8.72
C THR A 237 22.01 0.62 -7.36
N GLU A 238 23.08 1.34 -7.00
CA GLU A 238 23.72 1.21 -5.67
C GLU A 238 22.76 1.52 -4.51
N ALA A 239 21.76 2.38 -4.73
CA ALA A 239 20.72 2.65 -3.73
C ALA A 239 19.81 1.44 -3.53
N GLU A 240 19.47 0.73 -4.60
CA GLU A 240 18.66 -0.50 -4.54
C GLU A 240 19.44 -1.64 -3.88
N TRP A 241 20.73 -1.79 -4.19
CA TRP A 241 21.61 -2.72 -3.48
C TRP A 241 21.63 -2.44 -1.97
N ARG A 242 21.78 -1.17 -1.58
CA ARG A 242 21.73 -0.76 -0.18
C ARG A 242 20.40 -1.13 0.47
N ASN A 243 19.29 -0.78 -0.16
CA ASN A 243 17.95 -1.05 0.36
C ASN A 243 17.69 -2.56 0.50
N TYR A 244 18.13 -3.34 -0.48
CA TYR A 244 18.03 -4.80 -0.45
C TYR A 244 18.73 -5.42 0.76
N PHE A 245 19.97 -5.03 1.04
CA PHE A 245 20.68 -5.55 2.19
C PHE A 245 20.11 -5.03 3.52
N LEU A 246 19.72 -3.75 3.58
CA LEU A 246 19.12 -3.17 4.79
C LEU A 246 17.72 -3.72 5.09
N SER A 247 16.98 -4.20 4.10
CA SER A 247 15.69 -4.86 4.32
C SER A 247 15.78 -6.07 5.27
N ALA A 248 16.96 -6.70 5.35
CA ALA A 248 17.20 -7.83 6.25
C ALA A 248 17.25 -7.46 7.75
N ARG A 249 17.29 -6.16 8.06
CA ARG A 249 17.21 -5.60 9.41
C ARG A 249 15.79 -5.26 9.82
N LEU A 250 14.82 -5.32 8.91
CA LEU A 250 13.42 -5.13 9.26
C LEU A 250 12.84 -6.46 9.74
N PRO A 251 12.24 -6.52 10.95
CA PRO A 251 11.50 -7.69 11.38
C PRO A 251 10.29 -7.91 10.45
N ASP A 252 9.94 -9.18 10.23
CA ASP A 252 8.73 -9.50 9.47
C ASP A 252 7.48 -9.04 10.23
N ASN A 253 6.41 -8.66 9.53
CA ASN A 253 5.16 -8.22 10.16
C ASN A 253 4.59 -9.30 11.13
N THR A 254 4.87 -10.58 10.84
CA THR A 254 4.49 -11.72 11.67
C THR A 254 5.49 -12.05 12.78
N ALA A 255 6.67 -11.42 12.81
CA ALA A 255 7.77 -11.79 13.69
C ALA A 255 7.38 -11.74 15.18
N PHE A 256 6.58 -10.78 15.60
CA PHE A 256 6.11 -10.69 16.99
C PHE A 256 5.17 -11.85 17.38
N LYS A 257 4.27 -12.26 16.49
CA LYS A 257 3.37 -13.40 16.73
C LYS A 257 4.15 -14.70 16.77
N THR A 258 5.12 -14.86 15.86
CA THR A 258 6.01 -16.02 15.84
C THR A 258 6.90 -16.07 17.08
N LEU A 259 7.44 -14.93 17.51
CA LEU A 259 8.24 -14.80 18.73
C LEU A 259 7.43 -15.25 19.95
N GLU A 260 6.19 -14.78 20.07
CA GLU A 260 5.31 -15.17 21.18
C GLU A 260 5.06 -16.69 21.22
N ILE A 261 4.83 -17.32 20.06
CA ILE A 261 4.61 -18.77 19.95
C ILE A 261 5.89 -19.53 20.31
N GLU A 262 7.02 -19.15 19.73
CA GLU A 262 8.28 -19.87 19.91
C GLU A 262 8.82 -19.71 21.33
N VAL A 263 8.78 -18.50 21.91
CA VAL A 263 9.19 -18.27 23.30
C VAL A 263 8.29 -19.03 24.28
N LYS A 264 6.97 -19.10 24.03
CA LYS A 264 6.06 -19.93 24.86
C LYS A 264 6.36 -21.42 24.77
N SER A 265 6.94 -21.88 23.67
CA SER A 265 7.32 -23.28 23.48
C SER A 265 8.67 -23.65 24.09
N LEU A 266 9.50 -22.66 24.44
CA LEU A 266 10.76 -22.89 25.12
C LEU A 266 10.51 -23.47 26.51
N CYS A 267 11.18 -24.58 26.80
CA CYS A 267 11.13 -25.23 28.09
C CYS A 267 12.53 -25.67 28.51
N MET A 268 12.72 -25.85 29.82
CA MET A 268 13.99 -26.27 30.37
C MET A 268 14.28 -27.73 29.99
N ASP A 269 15.43 -28.00 29.37
CA ASP A 269 15.83 -29.37 29.03
C ASP A 269 16.16 -30.17 30.29
N THR A 270 15.29 -31.08 30.68
CA THR A 270 15.45 -31.89 31.91
C THR A 270 16.47 -33.02 31.76
N ASN A 271 16.97 -33.30 30.55
CA ASN A 271 17.97 -34.33 30.31
C ASN A 271 19.39 -33.92 30.73
N LEU A 272 19.65 -32.61 30.86
CA LEU A 272 20.92 -32.10 31.39
C LEU A 272 20.96 -32.31 32.91
N GLN A 273 22.09 -32.73 33.47
CA GLN A 273 22.17 -33.04 34.91
C GLN A 273 22.24 -31.80 35.79
N ASP A 274 22.92 -30.76 35.31
CA ASP A 274 23.23 -29.56 36.09
C ASP A 274 22.26 -28.40 35.79
N ALA A 275 21.82 -27.70 36.83
CA ALA A 275 20.85 -26.62 36.73
C ALA A 275 21.40 -25.40 35.97
N GLU A 276 22.69 -25.10 36.12
CA GLU A 276 23.33 -24.00 35.39
C GLU A 276 23.40 -24.30 33.89
N SER A 277 23.70 -25.55 33.54
CA SER A 277 23.69 -26.04 32.15
C SER A 277 22.28 -25.99 31.52
N ARG A 278 21.25 -26.36 32.29
CA ARG A 278 19.84 -26.26 31.86
C ARG A 278 19.43 -24.82 31.56
N LEU A 279 19.80 -23.89 32.45
CA LEU A 279 19.49 -22.47 32.29
C LEU A 279 20.28 -21.87 31.11
N SER A 280 21.56 -22.19 31.00
CA SER A 280 22.41 -21.74 29.89
C SER A 280 21.87 -22.20 28.54
N ARG A 281 21.38 -23.44 28.47
CA ARG A 281 20.76 -23.97 27.26
C ARG A 281 19.48 -23.23 26.89
N LEU A 282 18.59 -23.02 27.87
CA LEU A 282 17.33 -22.29 27.67
C LEU A 282 17.57 -20.84 27.19
N ILE A 283 18.56 -20.16 27.77
CA ILE A 283 18.95 -18.81 27.37
C ILE A 283 19.52 -18.79 25.94
N ALA A 284 20.35 -19.78 25.59
CA ALA A 284 20.87 -19.90 24.24
C ALA A 284 19.75 -20.12 23.21
N ASP A 285 18.80 -21.03 23.50
CA ASP A 285 17.66 -21.29 22.62
C ASP A 285 16.77 -20.05 22.47
N PHE A 286 16.59 -19.24 23.53
CA PHE A 286 15.91 -17.95 23.46
C PHE A 286 16.62 -16.95 22.53
N TYR A 287 17.92 -16.74 22.69
CA TYR A 287 18.66 -15.83 21.83
C TYR A 287 18.71 -16.30 20.38
N GLU A 288 18.70 -17.61 20.14
CA GLU A 288 18.61 -18.17 18.80
C GLU A 288 17.26 -17.84 18.13
N VAL A 289 16.15 -17.92 18.87
CA VAL A 289 14.82 -17.48 18.42
C VAL A 289 14.83 -15.98 18.07
N VAL A 290 15.38 -15.15 18.96
CA VAL A 290 15.43 -13.69 18.78
C VAL A 290 16.29 -13.28 17.57
N ASP A 291 17.49 -13.86 17.39
CA ASP A 291 18.35 -13.61 16.23
C ASP A 291 17.70 -14.12 14.93
N ARG A 292 17.08 -15.31 14.97
CA ARG A 292 16.37 -15.87 13.81
C ARG A 292 15.24 -14.95 13.35
N LEU A 293 14.45 -14.41 14.28
CA LEU A 293 13.34 -13.52 13.99
C LEU A 293 13.77 -12.06 13.75
N ASN A 294 15.07 -11.78 13.83
CA ASN A 294 15.63 -10.43 13.65
C ASN A 294 15.03 -9.42 14.65
N MET A 295 14.94 -9.84 15.90
CA MET A 295 14.38 -9.07 17.02
C MET A 295 15.48 -8.60 17.99
N GLU A 296 16.74 -8.48 17.53
CA GLU A 296 17.91 -8.21 18.38
C GLU A 296 17.88 -6.82 19.05
N ASP A 297 17.08 -5.87 18.53
CA ASP A 297 16.83 -4.55 19.15
C ASP A 297 15.75 -4.58 20.25
N PHE A 298 15.24 -5.77 20.61
CA PHE A 298 14.34 -5.92 21.75
C PHE A 298 15.13 -5.77 23.04
N ASP A 299 15.15 -4.55 23.58
CA ASP A 299 15.74 -4.23 24.87
C ASP A 299 15.14 -5.20 25.92
N GLY A 300 15.97 -6.11 26.43
CA GLY A 300 15.59 -7.35 27.14
C GLY A 300 14.81 -7.18 28.45
N GLY A 301 14.34 -5.98 28.77
CA GLY A 301 13.58 -5.65 29.99
C GLY A 301 12.17 -6.24 30.03
N VAL A 302 11.53 -6.49 28.88
CA VAL A 302 10.12 -6.96 28.85
C VAL A 302 10.02 -8.49 29.01
N ALA A 303 11.01 -9.25 28.52
CA ALA A 303 11.03 -10.71 28.65
C ALA A 303 11.39 -11.17 30.08
N ALA A 304 12.27 -10.42 30.77
CA ALA A 304 12.64 -10.71 32.16
C ALA A 304 11.47 -10.50 33.14
N ALA A 305 10.61 -9.50 32.90
CA ALA A 305 9.43 -9.24 33.73
C ALA A 305 8.39 -10.37 33.65
N GLY A 306 8.16 -10.93 32.46
CA GLY A 306 7.22 -12.04 32.26
C GLY A 306 7.67 -13.39 32.82
N PHE A 307 8.98 -13.60 32.99
CA PHE A 307 9.53 -14.81 33.59
C PHE A 307 9.54 -14.76 35.13
N GLN A 308 9.70 -13.58 35.73
CA GLN A 308 9.67 -13.40 37.18
C GLN A 308 8.24 -13.54 37.76
N GLU A 309 7.23 -13.01 37.07
CA GLU A 309 5.84 -13.00 37.56
C GLU A 309 5.16 -14.38 37.61
N ARG A 310 5.69 -15.39 36.92
CA ARG A 310 5.09 -16.74 36.86
C ARG A 310 5.76 -17.77 37.77
N CYS A 311 6.96 -17.50 38.27
CA CYS A 311 7.62 -18.37 39.25
C CYS A 311 7.15 -18.12 40.69
N GLU A 312 6.60 -16.93 41.00
CA GLU A 312 6.05 -16.61 42.32
C GLU A 312 4.57 -17.02 42.49
N GLY A 313 3.90 -17.46 41.42
CA GLY A 313 2.50 -17.91 41.43
C GLY A 313 2.29 -19.42 41.58
N SER A 314 3.35 -20.19 41.83
CA SER A 314 3.28 -21.65 41.97
C SER A 314 4.09 -22.17 43.17
N ALA A 315 4.05 -21.44 44.30
CA ALA A 315 4.45 -21.93 45.62
C ALA A 315 3.26 -21.81 46.60
#